data_AF-A0A259PJV4-F1
#
_entry.id   AF-A0A259PJV4-F1
#
_cell.length_a   1.000
_cell.length_b   1.000
_cell.length_c   1.000
_cell.angle_alpha   90.00
_cell.angle_beta   90.00
_cell.angle_gamma   90.00
#
_symmetry.space_group_name_H-M   'P 1'
#
loop_
_entity.id
_entity.type
_entity.pdbx_description
1 polymer ?
#
loop_
_entity_poly.entity_id
_entity_poly.type
_entity_poly.pdbx_seq_one_letter_code
_entity_poly.pdbx_strand_id
1 'polypeptide(L)'
;MKKTNTCARLSIEAFSALFELRSFINQSQKKVLALLMKGEEAEFFMNQLIALEKLVSSMPVTYQQDGKGDAAVVYLHYFAGGSDWYITEKDMAGGVAQAYGLAILNGDLEMAEMGYISIAELTQCGVEIDLYFKPCTLGQIKKTRGLLLEI
;
A
#
# COMPACT_ATOMS: atom_id res chain seq x y z
N MET A 1 7.30 -25.88 25.69
CA MET A 1 8.50 -25.44 24.95
C MET A 1 8.29 -25.06 23.47
N LYS A 2 7.06 -25.04 22.91
CA LYS A 2 6.84 -24.66 21.49
C LYS A 2 6.55 -23.16 21.24
N LYS A 3 5.96 -22.44 22.21
CA LYS A 3 5.53 -21.03 22.03
C LYS A 3 6.68 -20.03 21.88
N THR A 4 7.83 -20.27 22.52
CA THR A 4 8.97 -19.34 22.52
C THR A 4 9.65 -19.21 21.16
N ASN A 5 9.72 -20.29 20.37
CA ASN A 5 10.34 -20.26 19.04
C ASN A 5 9.46 -19.59 17.98
N THR A 6 8.14 -19.67 18.12
CA THR A 6 7.19 -19.06 17.16
C THR A 6 7.16 -17.54 17.26
N CYS A 7 7.20 -16.98 18.48
CA CYS A 7 7.20 -15.53 18.70
C CYS A 7 8.50 -14.86 18.22
N ALA A 8 9.65 -15.52 18.42
CA ALA A 8 10.94 -15.04 17.91
C ALA A 8 10.98 -15.02 16.38
N ARG A 9 10.46 -16.06 15.72
CA ARG A 9 10.38 -16.12 14.25
C ARG A 9 9.50 -15.00 13.68
N LEU A 10 8.31 -14.80 14.25
CA LEU A 10 7.38 -13.76 13.80
C LEU A 10 8.03 -12.36 13.89
N SER A 11 8.71 -12.07 15.00
CA SER A 11 9.42 -10.81 15.21
C SER A 11 10.51 -10.59 14.15
N ILE A 12 11.29 -11.61 13.82
CA ILE A 12 12.35 -11.54 12.80
C ILE A 12 11.75 -11.28 11.41
N GLU A 13 10.70 -12.01 11.04
CA GLU A 13 10.03 -11.85 9.74
C GLU A 13 9.42 -10.45 9.61
N ALA A 14 8.76 -9.96 10.66
CA ALA A 14 8.18 -8.62 10.66
C ALA A 14 9.23 -7.51 10.60
N PHE A 15 10.37 -7.68 11.27
CA PHE A 15 11.47 -6.71 11.18
C PHE A 15 12.10 -6.69 9.79
N SER A 16 12.26 -7.86 9.16
CA SER A 16 12.69 -7.96 7.76
C SER A 16 11.68 -7.28 6.84
N ALA A 17 10.38 -7.53 7.03
CA ALA A 17 9.32 -6.89 6.25
C ALA A 17 9.36 -5.36 6.39
N LEU A 18 9.49 -4.84 7.62
CA LEU A 18 9.61 -3.40 7.86
C LEU A 18 10.86 -2.80 7.19
N PHE A 19 11.97 -3.55 7.15
CA PHE A 19 13.18 -3.14 6.46
C PHE A 19 12.95 -3.06 4.94
N GLU A 20 12.32 -4.05 4.31
CA GLU A 20 12.02 -4.00 2.87
C GLU A 20 11.01 -2.89 2.51
N LEU A 21 10.05 -2.66 3.39
CA LEU A 21 9.02 -1.62 3.23
C LEU A 21 9.53 -0.21 3.59
N ARG A 22 10.82 -0.03 3.92
CA ARG A 22 11.37 1.26 4.39
C ARG A 22 11.10 2.43 3.45
N SER A 23 10.99 2.19 2.14
CA SER A 23 10.72 3.23 1.15
C SER A 23 9.23 3.36 0.79
N PHE A 24 8.39 2.44 1.26
CA PHE A 24 6.94 2.41 1.00
C PHE A 24 6.14 3.03 2.14
N ILE A 25 6.74 3.20 3.33
CA ILE A 25 6.08 3.70 4.54
C ILE A 25 6.78 4.99 4.98
N ASN A 26 6.01 6.04 5.25
CA ASN A 26 6.55 7.31 5.71
C ASN A 26 7.24 7.19 7.09
N GLN A 27 8.10 8.16 7.42
CA GLN A 27 8.91 8.12 8.64
C GLN A 27 8.10 8.08 9.93
N SER A 28 6.99 8.82 10.00
CA SER A 28 6.13 8.89 11.19
C SER A 28 5.42 7.56 11.41
N GLN A 29 4.81 7.01 10.36
CA GLN A 29 4.12 5.73 10.41
C GLN A 29 5.07 4.57 10.74
N LYS A 30 6.31 4.57 10.22
CA LYS A 30 7.33 3.57 10.61
C LYS A 30 7.65 3.59 12.10
N LYS A 31 7.77 4.78 12.71
CA LYS A 31 8.03 4.90 14.16
C LYS A 31 6.88 4.33 14.96
N VAL A 32 5.64 4.64 14.57
CA VAL A 32 4.43 4.10 15.21
C VAL A 32 4.41 2.57 15.08
N LEU A 33 4.63 2.02 13.89
CA LEU A 33 4.66 0.57 13.67
C LEU A 33 5.75 -0.12 14.50
N ALA A 34 6.95 0.46 14.59
CA ALA A 34 8.01 -0.09 15.42
C ALA A 34 7.68 -0.12 16.92
N LEU A 35 6.84 0.80 17.41
CA LEU A 35 6.31 0.78 18.78
C LEU A 35 5.20 -0.26 18.92
N LEU A 36 4.26 -0.33 17.98
CA LEU A 36 3.14 -1.26 18.00
C LEU A 36 3.59 -2.72 17.94
N MET A 37 4.67 -3.03 17.23
CA MET A 37 5.33 -4.34 17.23
C MET A 37 5.89 -4.76 18.60
N LYS A 38 5.86 -3.90 19.62
CA LYS A 38 6.29 -4.22 20.99
C LYS A 38 5.15 -4.12 22.00
N GLY A 39 3.95 -3.76 21.55
CA GLY A 39 2.77 -3.58 22.40
C GLY A 39 1.90 -4.85 22.51
N GLU A 40 0.73 -4.68 23.12
CA GLU A 40 -0.24 -5.77 23.31
C GLU A 40 -0.75 -6.35 21.98
N GLU A 41 -0.82 -5.52 20.94
CA GLU A 41 -1.25 -5.89 19.58
C GLU A 41 -0.09 -6.26 18.65
N ALA A 42 1.11 -6.56 19.20
CA ALA A 42 2.31 -6.80 18.41
C ALA A 42 2.13 -7.87 17.34
N GLU A 43 1.50 -9.01 17.68
CA GLU A 43 1.27 -10.11 16.74
C GLU A 43 0.42 -9.66 15.54
N PHE A 44 -0.59 -8.82 15.76
CA PHE A 44 -1.42 -8.29 14.70
C PHE A 44 -0.60 -7.42 13.74
N PHE A 45 0.11 -6.41 14.24
CA PHE A 45 0.90 -5.50 13.39
C PHE A 45 2.09 -6.18 12.71
N MET A 46 2.72 -7.16 13.35
CA MET A 46 3.74 -7.99 12.73
C MET A 46 3.19 -8.74 11.52
N ASN A 47 2.01 -9.37 11.65
CA ASN A 47 1.36 -10.05 10.54
C ASN A 47 0.93 -9.08 9.43
N GLN A 48 0.46 -7.88 9.77
CA GLN A 48 0.12 -6.86 8.78
C GLN A 48 1.35 -6.42 7.97
N LEU A 49 2.51 -6.22 8.62
CA LEU A 49 3.76 -5.88 7.93
C LEU A 49 4.23 -7.01 6.99
N ILE A 50 4.18 -8.26 7.45
CA ILE A 50 4.53 -9.43 6.63
C ILE A 50 3.56 -9.56 5.44
N ALA A 51 2.27 -9.32 5.64
CA ALA A 51 1.27 -9.36 4.58
C ALA A 51 1.50 -8.24 3.56
N LEU A 52 1.79 -7.02 4.02
CA LEU A 52 2.09 -5.88 3.17
C LEU A 52 3.38 -6.10 2.35
N GLU A 53 4.44 -6.63 2.95
CA GLU A 53 5.67 -6.95 2.22
C GLU A 53 5.42 -7.97 1.11
N LYS A 54 4.67 -9.05 1.40
CA LYS A 54 4.27 -10.04 0.39
C LYS A 54 3.45 -9.42 -0.72
N LEU A 55 2.58 -8.46 -0.38
CA LEU A 55 1.78 -7.75 -1.37
C LEU A 55 2.64 -6.89 -2.29
N VAL A 56 3.56 -6.11 -1.71
CA VAL A 56 4.52 -5.29 -2.47
C VAL A 56 5.45 -6.15 -3.32
N SER A 57 5.91 -7.29 -2.83
CA SER A 57 6.80 -8.17 -3.61
C SER A 57 6.07 -8.85 -4.77
N SER A 58 4.79 -9.21 -4.60
CA SER A 58 3.97 -9.89 -5.63
C SER A 58 3.20 -8.98 -6.58
N MET A 59 3.01 -7.69 -6.25
CA MET A 59 2.27 -6.78 -7.13
C MET A 59 3.00 -6.56 -8.46
N PRO A 60 2.26 -6.38 -9.56
CA PRO A 60 2.82 -6.23 -10.89
C PRO A 60 3.70 -4.98 -10.99
N VAL A 61 4.70 -5.04 -11.86
CA VAL A 61 5.44 -3.84 -12.27
C VAL A 61 4.70 -3.11 -13.39
N THR A 62 5.02 -1.84 -13.63
CA THR A 62 4.38 -1.03 -14.69
C THR A 62 4.33 -1.76 -16.03
N TYR A 63 3.22 -1.61 -16.75
CA TYR A 63 2.85 -2.24 -18.01
C TYR A 63 2.36 -3.69 -17.92
N GLN A 64 2.42 -4.35 -16.76
CA GLN A 64 1.90 -5.73 -16.61
C GLN A 64 0.37 -5.79 -16.46
N GLN A 65 -0.28 -4.66 -16.20
CA GLN A 65 -1.74 -4.56 -16.17
C GLN A 65 -2.33 -3.76 -17.34
N ASP A 66 -1.52 -3.40 -18.33
CA ASP A 66 -1.96 -2.67 -19.52
C ASP A 66 -3.11 -3.38 -20.24
N GLY A 67 -4.06 -2.58 -20.71
CA GLY A 67 -5.24 -3.07 -21.43
C GLY A 67 -6.32 -3.70 -20.55
N LYS A 68 -6.11 -3.87 -19.24
CA LYS A 68 -7.14 -4.41 -18.33
C LYS A 68 -8.23 -3.41 -17.97
N GLY A 69 -7.98 -2.10 -18.10
CA GLY A 69 -8.93 -1.05 -17.73
C GLY A 69 -9.43 -1.23 -16.29
N ASP A 70 -10.74 -1.23 -16.10
CA ASP A 70 -11.36 -1.40 -14.77
C ASP A 70 -11.16 -2.80 -14.15
N ALA A 71 -10.67 -3.77 -14.92
CA ALA A 71 -10.27 -5.09 -14.41
C ALA A 71 -8.84 -5.12 -13.85
N ALA A 72 -8.07 -4.03 -13.98
CA ALA A 72 -6.78 -3.91 -13.30
C ALA A 72 -6.97 -4.02 -11.78
N VAL A 73 -6.04 -4.68 -11.09
CA VAL A 73 -6.09 -4.86 -9.63
C VAL A 73 -5.30 -3.73 -8.98
N VAL A 74 -5.91 -3.07 -8.00
CA VAL A 74 -5.25 -2.15 -7.07
C VAL A 74 -4.67 -2.96 -5.93
N TYR A 75 -3.38 -2.75 -5.63
CA TYR A 75 -2.65 -3.47 -4.60
C TYR A 75 -2.42 -2.62 -3.36
N LEU A 76 -2.06 -1.34 -3.53
CA LEU A 76 -1.77 -0.45 -2.40
C LEU A 76 -2.74 0.73 -2.40
N HIS A 77 -2.98 1.25 -1.21
CA HIS A 77 -3.75 2.47 -0.99
C HIS A 77 -2.96 3.39 -0.06
N TYR A 78 -2.81 4.64 -0.48
CA TYR A 78 -2.19 5.71 0.28
C TYR A 78 -3.21 6.81 0.50
N PHE A 79 -3.18 7.47 1.65
CA PHE A 79 -4.14 8.54 1.96
C PHE A 79 -3.52 9.66 2.80
N ALA A 80 -3.97 10.89 2.55
CA ALA A 80 -3.64 12.07 3.35
C ALA A 80 -4.62 13.22 3.06
N GLY A 81 -5.21 13.80 4.12
CA GLY A 81 -5.97 15.05 4.00
C GLY A 81 -7.14 15.03 2.99
N GLY A 82 -7.82 13.89 2.85
CA GLY A 82 -8.90 13.70 1.86
C GLY A 82 -8.41 13.39 0.45
N SER A 83 -7.10 13.26 0.23
CA SER A 83 -6.52 12.73 -0.99
C SER A 83 -6.23 11.24 -0.85
N ASP A 84 -6.42 10.50 -1.92
CA ASP A 84 -6.23 9.05 -2.00
C ASP A 84 -5.40 8.70 -3.25
N TRP A 85 -4.45 7.79 -3.10
CA TRP A 85 -3.67 7.22 -4.21
C TRP A 85 -3.78 5.70 -4.18
N TYR A 86 -4.27 5.13 -5.26
CA TYR A 86 -4.49 3.71 -5.44
C TYR A 86 -3.50 3.15 -6.44
N ILE A 87 -2.58 2.31 -5.99
CA ILE A 87 -1.47 1.81 -6.80
C ILE A 87 -1.84 0.47 -7.42
N THR A 88 -1.85 0.41 -8.75
CA THR A 88 -2.06 -0.84 -9.50
C THR A 88 -0.73 -1.55 -9.75
N GLU A 89 0.33 -0.80 -9.99
CA GLU A 89 1.63 -1.34 -10.39
C GLU A 89 2.78 -0.59 -9.70
N LYS A 90 3.81 -1.32 -9.30
CA LYS A 90 5.05 -0.73 -8.79
C LYS A 90 6.00 -0.43 -9.93
N ASP A 91 7.06 0.30 -9.63
CA ASP A 91 8.13 0.63 -10.57
C ASP A 91 8.73 -0.62 -11.25
N MET A 92 9.19 -0.51 -12.52
CA MET A 92 9.81 -1.60 -13.28
C MET A 92 10.98 -2.27 -12.55
N ALA A 93 11.80 -1.50 -11.85
CA ALA A 93 12.92 -2.03 -11.07
C ALA A 93 12.50 -2.52 -9.67
N GLY A 94 11.19 -2.55 -9.38
CA GLY A 94 10.64 -2.87 -8.07
C GLY A 94 10.79 -1.76 -7.03
N GLY A 95 11.18 -0.55 -7.46
CA GLY A 95 11.36 0.64 -6.61
C GLY A 95 10.08 1.44 -6.35
N VAL A 96 10.28 2.68 -5.89
CA VAL A 96 9.22 3.61 -5.43
C VAL A 96 9.14 4.90 -6.25
N ALA A 97 9.95 5.01 -7.31
CA ALA A 97 10.08 6.25 -8.07
C ALA A 97 8.93 6.46 -9.07
N GLN A 98 8.54 5.40 -9.77
CA GLN A 98 7.55 5.47 -10.84
C GLN A 98 6.54 4.32 -10.76
N ALA A 99 5.72 4.33 -9.71
CA ALA A 99 4.54 3.46 -9.65
C ALA A 99 3.46 3.98 -10.62
N TYR A 100 2.41 3.18 -10.88
CA TYR A 100 1.26 3.59 -11.68
C TYR A 100 -0.04 3.32 -10.91
N GLY A 101 -1.01 4.23 -11.05
CA GLY A 101 -2.24 4.15 -10.29
C GLY A 101 -3.20 5.31 -10.50
N LEU A 102 -4.27 5.31 -9.71
CA LEU A 102 -5.30 6.36 -9.67
C LEU A 102 -4.98 7.34 -8.53
N ALA A 103 -4.97 8.63 -8.82
CA ALA A 103 -4.92 9.71 -7.84
C ALA A 103 -6.27 10.42 -7.75
N ILE A 104 -6.73 10.65 -6.53
CA ILE A 104 -7.90 11.48 -6.21
C ILE A 104 -7.42 12.52 -5.21
N LEU A 105 -7.39 13.80 -5.60
CA LEU A 105 -6.86 14.86 -4.75
C LEU A 105 -7.99 15.64 -4.09
N ASN A 106 -7.91 15.85 -2.78
CA ASN A 106 -8.91 16.57 -1.99
C ASN A 106 -10.36 16.06 -2.16
N GLY A 107 -10.52 14.77 -2.47
CA GLY A 107 -11.81 14.16 -2.77
C GLY A 107 -12.45 14.61 -4.07
N ASP A 108 -11.71 15.32 -4.94
CA ASP A 108 -12.18 15.76 -6.25
C ASP A 108 -12.21 14.58 -7.22
N LEU A 109 -13.41 14.07 -7.46
CA LEU A 109 -13.65 12.93 -8.33
C LEU A 109 -13.65 13.31 -9.81
N GLU A 110 -13.94 14.57 -10.16
CA GLU A 110 -13.95 15.03 -11.55
C GLU A 110 -12.53 15.13 -12.10
N MET A 111 -11.59 15.47 -11.22
CA MET A 111 -10.16 15.58 -11.53
C MET A 111 -9.35 14.33 -11.18
N ALA A 112 -10.03 13.22 -10.85
CA ALA A 112 -9.36 11.96 -10.57
C ALA A 112 -8.67 11.41 -11.83
N GLU A 113 -7.39 11.07 -11.73
CA GLU A 113 -6.57 10.71 -12.89
C GLU A 113 -5.74 9.44 -12.69
N MET A 114 -5.59 8.67 -13.77
CA MET A 114 -4.63 7.58 -13.85
C MET A 114 -3.28 8.13 -14.29
N GLY A 115 -2.21 7.81 -13.59
CA GLY A 115 -0.89 8.35 -13.91
C GLY A 115 0.24 7.69 -13.15
N TYR A 116 1.44 8.16 -13.45
CA TYR A 116 2.63 7.78 -12.70
C TYR A 116 2.64 8.48 -11.34
N ILE A 117 2.97 7.73 -10.30
CA ILE A 117 2.95 8.17 -8.91
C ILE A 117 4.31 7.84 -8.28
N SER A 118 4.96 8.86 -7.71
CA SER A 118 6.17 8.68 -6.91
C SER A 118 5.80 8.33 -5.47
N ILE A 119 5.91 7.06 -5.10
CA ILE A 119 5.74 6.61 -3.71
C ILE A 119 6.81 7.25 -2.80
N ALA A 120 8.00 7.52 -3.34
CA ALA A 120 9.03 8.28 -2.62
C ALA A 120 8.55 9.68 -2.20
N GLU A 121 7.89 10.41 -3.11
CA GLU A 121 7.32 11.72 -2.80
C GLU A 121 6.16 11.62 -1.82
N LEU A 122 5.25 10.65 -2.00
CA LEU A 122 4.15 10.41 -1.06
C LEU A 122 4.68 10.19 0.37
N THR A 123 5.65 9.29 0.52
CA THR A 123 6.22 8.97 1.84
C THR A 123 7.02 10.14 2.43
N GLN A 124 7.69 10.95 1.60
CA GLN A 124 8.39 12.17 2.05
C GLN A 124 7.41 13.25 2.52
N CYS A 125 6.24 13.36 1.88
CA CYS A 125 5.16 14.27 2.26
C CYS A 125 4.33 13.78 3.45
N GLY A 126 4.68 12.62 4.03
CA GLY A 126 3.98 12.07 5.21
C GLY A 126 2.67 11.36 4.88
N VAL A 127 2.42 11.03 3.61
CA VAL A 127 1.24 10.25 3.20
C VAL A 127 1.35 8.84 3.79
N GLU A 128 0.26 8.37 4.37
CA GLU A 128 0.21 7.06 5.04
C GLU A 128 -0.20 5.97 4.07
N ILE A 129 0.41 4.78 4.22
CA ILE A 129 -0.10 3.57 3.56
C ILE A 129 -1.21 2.94 4.42
N ASP A 130 -2.28 2.50 3.79
CA ASP A 130 -3.39 1.82 4.46
C ASP A 130 -3.06 0.34 4.68
N LEU A 131 -2.82 -0.03 5.94
CA LEU A 131 -2.52 -1.41 6.33
C LEU A 131 -3.74 -2.34 6.24
N TYR A 132 -4.96 -1.79 6.21
CA TYR A 132 -6.20 -2.55 6.17
C TYR A 132 -6.74 -2.71 4.75
N PHE A 133 -6.13 -2.03 3.77
CA PHE A 133 -6.53 -2.13 2.38
C PHE A 133 -6.41 -3.56 1.86
N LYS A 134 -7.45 -4.00 1.16
CA LYS A 134 -7.48 -5.32 0.52
C LYS A 134 -7.49 -5.12 -1.00
N PRO A 135 -6.63 -5.85 -1.74
CA PRO A 135 -6.61 -5.77 -3.19
C PRO A 135 -7.99 -6.00 -3.79
N CYS A 136 -8.37 -5.12 -4.70
CA CYS A 136 -9.64 -5.13 -5.40
C CYS A 136 -9.47 -4.50 -6.78
N THR A 137 -10.45 -4.65 -7.67
CA THR A 137 -10.32 -4.10 -9.02
C THR A 137 -10.48 -2.59 -9.02
N LEU A 138 -9.88 -1.93 -10.01
CA LEU A 138 -10.02 -0.50 -10.23
C LEU A 138 -11.50 -0.12 -10.42
N GLY A 139 -12.29 -0.96 -11.09
CA GLY A 139 -13.74 -0.79 -11.20
C GLY A 139 -14.47 -0.80 -9.85
N GLN A 140 -14.04 -1.66 -8.90
CA GLN A 140 -14.60 -1.66 -7.54
C GLN A 140 -14.26 -0.37 -6.78
N ILE A 141 -13.03 0.13 -6.92
CA ILE A 141 -12.64 1.43 -6.35
C ILE A 141 -13.48 2.54 -6.94
N LYS A 142 -13.56 2.62 -8.28
CA LYS A 142 -14.33 3.65 -8.97
C LYS A 142 -15.81 3.61 -8.58
N LYS A 143 -16.42 2.43 -8.49
CA LYS A 143 -17.81 2.29 -8.01
C LYS A 143 -17.96 2.79 -6.58
N THR A 144 -17.06 2.36 -5.67
CA THR A 144 -17.14 2.73 -4.25
C THR A 144 -16.94 4.23 -4.03
N ARG A 145 -16.10 4.87 -4.85
CA ARG A 145 -15.83 6.31 -4.80
C ARG A 145 -16.84 7.16 -5.57
N GLY A 146 -17.73 6.55 -6.37
CA GLY A 146 -18.71 7.29 -7.19
C GLY A 146 -18.15 7.82 -8.53
N LEU A 147 -17.03 7.26 -9.01
CA LEU A 147 -16.42 7.59 -10.31
C LEU A 147 -17.10 6.89 -11.50
N LEU A 148 -17.97 5.91 -11.22
CA LEU A 148 -18.86 5.32 -12.22
C LEU A 148 -20.29 5.73 -11.87
N LEU A 149 -20.97 6.38 -12.81
CA LEU A 149 -22.42 6.57 -12.72
C LEU A 149 -23.08 5.18 -12.88
N GLU A 150 -23.99 4.83 -11.98
CA GLU A 150 -24.91 3.72 -12.24
C GLU A 150 -25.80 4.14 -13.41
N ILE A 151 -25.62 3.49 -14.56
CA ILE A 151 -26.46 3.66 -15.76
C ILE A 151 -27.73 2.82 -15.59
#